data_AF-A0A346PI85-F1
#
_entry.id   AF-A0A346PI85-F1
#
_cell.length_a   1.000
_cell.length_b   1.000
_cell.length_c   1.000
_cell.angle_alpha   90.00
_cell.angle_beta   90.00
_cell.angle_gamma   90.00
#
_symmetry.space_group_name_H-M   'P 1'
#
loop_
_entity.id
_entity.type
_entity.pdbx_description
1 polymer ?
#
loop_
_entity_poly.entity_id
_entity_poly.type
_entity_poly.pdbx_seq_one_letter_code
_entity_poly.pdbx_strand_id
1 'polypeptide(L)'
;MSQAATTPYEIEGRLKWPDWGRGPYVALSSIMLGPPFEGYVELSTEVDGEPWRLEVRYSKSGIAPRLSDGINAERLYEWDIVGRGRCEKKASFNVSPRFPGMCHYESGEPLRLPWENQAGEVDGVDVEYHTSNIEPGRALELLPEFYAAIFEHAGEGIHPDYFRSRPHEASTMWAYERYVRWGTGQ
;
A
#
# COMPACT_ATOMS: atom_id res chain seq x y z
N MET A 1 -32.88 19.76 -19.73
CA MET A 1 -31.49 19.78 -19.22
C MET A 1 -31.14 18.36 -18.85
N SER A 2 -30.12 17.76 -19.47
CA SER A 2 -29.64 16.43 -19.09
C SER A 2 -28.75 16.54 -17.85
N GLN A 3 -29.00 15.70 -16.84
CA GLN A 3 -28.16 15.61 -15.65
C GLN A 3 -27.29 14.35 -15.78
N ALA A 4 -25.97 14.52 -15.75
CA ALA A 4 -25.03 13.41 -15.75
C ALA A 4 -24.70 13.05 -14.29
N ALA A 5 -24.97 11.81 -13.89
CA ALA A 5 -24.48 11.26 -12.64
C ALA A 5 -23.18 10.50 -12.92
N THR A 6 -22.16 10.71 -12.08
CA THR A 6 -20.86 10.02 -12.22
C THR A 6 -20.52 9.24 -10.96
N THR A 7 -19.99 8.04 -11.13
CA THR A 7 -19.52 7.18 -10.04
C THR A 7 -18.04 6.86 -10.29
N PRO A 8 -17.16 6.94 -9.28
CA PRO A 8 -15.79 6.44 -9.41
C PRO A 8 -15.82 4.98 -9.84
N TYR A 9 -15.02 4.62 -10.84
CA TYR A 9 -14.90 3.24 -11.26
C TYR A 9 -13.60 2.66 -10.71
N GLU A 10 -12.46 3.16 -11.18
CA GLU A 10 -11.14 2.68 -10.80
C GLU A 10 -10.14 3.84 -10.68
N ILE A 11 -9.22 3.73 -9.74
CA ILE A 11 -8.14 4.69 -9.51
C ILE A 11 -6.86 3.90 -9.27
N GLU A 12 -5.79 4.31 -9.94
CA GLU A 12 -4.46 3.72 -9.75
C GLU A 12 -3.40 4.78 -9.57
N GLY A 13 -2.46 4.48 -8.69
CA GLY A 13 -1.36 5.37 -8.42
C GLY A 13 -0.29 4.73 -7.55
N ARG A 14 0.68 5.56 -7.19
CA ARG A 14 1.81 5.18 -6.35
C ARG A 14 2.16 6.31 -5.41
N LEU A 15 2.28 5.96 -4.14
CA LEU A 15 2.54 6.85 -3.02
C LEU A 15 3.93 6.53 -2.45
N LYS A 16 4.69 7.56 -2.09
CA LYS A 16 6.08 7.42 -1.64
C LYS A 16 6.28 8.04 -0.28
N TRP A 17 6.94 7.31 0.63
CA TRP A 17 7.31 7.81 1.95
C TRP A 17 8.79 7.53 2.24
N PRO A 18 9.68 8.53 2.02
CA PRO A 18 11.09 8.43 2.41
C PRO A 18 11.32 8.73 3.90
N ASP A 19 10.46 9.56 4.51
CA ASP A 19 10.70 10.14 5.85
C ASP A 19 10.78 9.12 6.99
N TRP A 20 10.18 7.94 6.81
CA TRP A 20 10.16 6.87 7.81
C TRP A 20 11.19 5.77 7.51
N GLY A 21 12.05 5.97 6.51
CA GLY A 21 12.87 4.91 5.95
C GLY A 21 12.03 3.68 5.63
N ARG A 22 12.58 2.49 5.89
CA ARG A 22 11.84 1.22 5.75
C ARG A 22 11.01 0.85 6.99
N GLY A 23 10.83 1.77 7.95
CA GLY A 23 10.14 1.51 9.22
C GLY A 23 8.78 0.82 9.07
N PRO A 24 7.84 1.34 8.25
CA PRO A 24 6.54 0.69 8.04
C PRO A 24 6.66 -0.71 7.42
N TYR A 25 7.59 -0.91 6.50
CA TYR A 25 7.82 -2.21 5.89
C TYR A 25 8.35 -3.23 6.90
N VAL A 26 9.34 -2.83 7.69
CA VAL A 26 9.96 -3.69 8.71
C VAL A 26 8.96 -4.03 9.80
N ALA A 27 8.19 -3.05 10.28
CA ALA A 27 7.17 -3.27 11.30
C ALA A 27 6.13 -4.30 10.84
N LEU A 28 5.60 -4.16 9.62
CA LEU A 28 4.61 -5.12 9.11
C LEU A 28 5.22 -6.51 8.95
N SER A 29 6.45 -6.58 8.44
CA SER A 29 7.17 -7.86 8.30
C SER A 29 7.39 -8.56 9.64
N SER A 30 7.65 -7.79 10.71
CA SER A 30 7.93 -8.33 12.05
C SER A 30 6.74 -9.06 12.67
N ILE A 31 5.52 -8.56 12.43
CA ILE A 31 4.30 -9.19 12.95
C ILE A 31 3.77 -10.26 12.01
N MET A 32 3.89 -10.04 10.69
CA MET A 32 3.24 -10.90 9.71
C MET A 32 4.00 -12.19 9.43
N LEU A 33 5.33 -12.21 9.47
CA LEU A 33 6.11 -13.40 9.08
C LEU A 33 6.15 -14.49 10.17
N GLY A 34 5.86 -14.15 11.42
CA GLY A 34 5.85 -15.07 12.54
C GLY A 34 4.45 -15.62 12.87
N PRO A 35 4.36 -16.60 13.78
CA PRO A 35 3.08 -16.98 14.38
C PRO A 35 2.40 -15.78 15.07
N PRO A 36 1.07 -15.66 15.00
CA PRO A 36 0.13 -16.64 14.44
C PRO A 36 -0.18 -16.45 12.94
N PHE A 37 0.36 -15.42 12.28
CA PHE A 37 -0.08 -15.05 10.93
C PHE A 37 0.64 -15.81 9.83
N GLU A 38 1.92 -16.13 10.01
CA GLU A 38 2.71 -16.92 9.04
C GLU A 38 2.59 -16.41 7.59
N GLY A 39 2.45 -15.09 7.46
CA GLY A 39 2.36 -14.35 6.21
C GLY A 39 0.95 -14.09 5.68
N TYR A 40 -0.10 -14.49 6.40
CA TYR A 40 -1.48 -14.30 6.00
C TYR A 40 -2.38 -13.93 7.19
N VAL A 41 -3.22 -12.92 7.04
CA VAL A 41 -4.30 -12.66 7.99
C VAL A 41 -5.54 -12.12 7.30
N GLU A 42 -6.69 -12.48 7.84
CA GLU A 42 -7.95 -11.80 7.54
C GLU A 42 -8.52 -11.24 8.83
N LEU A 43 -9.00 -9.99 8.78
CA LEU A 43 -9.66 -9.36 9.90
C LEU A 43 -10.81 -8.47 9.42
N SER A 44 -11.65 -8.06 10.36
CA SER A 44 -12.66 -7.03 10.12
C SER A 44 -12.27 -5.77 10.89
N THR A 45 -12.50 -4.62 10.29
CA THR A 45 -12.31 -3.31 10.91
C THR A 45 -13.44 -2.37 10.51
N GLU A 46 -13.51 -1.22 11.15
CA GLU A 46 -14.43 -0.13 10.82
C GLU A 46 -13.63 1.14 10.58
N VAL A 47 -13.89 1.82 9.46
CA VAL A 47 -13.26 3.11 9.15
C VAL A 47 -14.37 4.11 8.88
N ASP A 48 -14.46 5.14 9.72
CA ASP A 48 -15.52 6.18 9.70
C ASP A 48 -16.95 5.60 9.66
N GLY A 49 -17.22 4.57 10.49
CA GLY A 49 -18.54 3.93 10.54
C GLY A 49 -18.83 2.95 9.38
N GLU A 50 -17.88 2.77 8.45
CA GLU A 50 -18.00 1.80 7.36
C GLU A 50 -17.24 0.50 7.69
N PRO A 51 -17.89 -0.68 7.67
CA PRO A 51 -17.21 -1.94 7.90
C PRO A 51 -16.38 -2.37 6.68
N TRP A 52 -15.18 -2.85 6.95
CA TRP A 52 -14.24 -3.38 5.98
C TRP A 52 -13.77 -4.78 6.38
N ARG A 53 -13.69 -5.69 5.40
CA ARG A 53 -12.95 -6.95 5.54
C ARG A 53 -11.57 -6.75 4.94
N LEU A 54 -10.53 -6.94 5.75
CA LEU A 54 -9.14 -6.86 5.31
C LEU A 54 -8.59 -8.26 5.07
N GLU A 55 -7.76 -8.37 4.04
CA GLU A 55 -6.90 -9.50 3.74
C GLU A 55 -5.47 -8.94 3.62
N VAL A 56 -4.53 -9.51 4.38
CA VAL A 56 -3.11 -9.18 4.29
C VAL A 56 -2.36 -10.42 3.87
N ARG A 57 -1.52 -10.27 2.84
CA ARG A 57 -0.64 -11.33 2.34
C ARG A 57 0.65 -10.72 1.81
N TYR A 58 1.57 -11.56 1.38
CA TYR A 58 2.76 -11.10 0.69
C TYR A 58 2.99 -11.82 -0.63
N SER A 59 3.75 -11.17 -1.50
CA SER A 59 4.38 -11.77 -2.66
C SER A 59 5.89 -11.72 -2.51
N LYS A 60 6.59 -12.63 -3.20
CA LYS A 60 8.05 -12.64 -3.21
C LYS A 60 8.55 -11.69 -4.29
N SER A 61 9.27 -10.65 -3.90
CA SER A 61 9.75 -9.62 -4.82
C SER A 61 10.96 -10.08 -5.64
N GLY A 62 11.39 -9.24 -6.57
CA GLY A 62 12.68 -9.38 -7.26
C GLY A 62 13.87 -8.80 -6.48
N ILE A 63 13.69 -8.32 -5.26
CA ILE A 63 14.65 -7.48 -4.54
C ILE A 63 15.50 -8.32 -3.58
N ALA A 64 16.83 -8.25 -3.71
CA ALA A 64 17.77 -8.81 -2.73
C ALA A 64 17.75 -7.98 -1.43
N PRO A 65 17.83 -8.58 -0.23
CA PRO A 65 18.06 -7.82 0.99
C PRO A 65 19.45 -7.17 0.96
N ARG A 66 19.60 -6.00 1.60
CA ARG A 66 20.93 -5.43 1.78
C ARG A 66 21.70 -6.31 2.77
N LEU A 67 22.97 -6.63 2.46
CA LEU A 67 23.80 -7.48 3.33
C LEU A 67 23.89 -6.98 4.78
N SER A 68 23.85 -5.66 4.98
CA SER A 68 23.89 -5.02 6.30
C SER A 68 22.61 -5.20 7.13
N ASP A 69 21.49 -5.59 6.52
CA ASP A 69 20.19 -5.63 7.21
C ASP A 69 20.03 -6.85 8.11
N GLY A 70 20.93 -7.83 8.03
CA GLY A 70 20.85 -9.06 8.82
C GLY A 70 19.63 -9.94 8.49
N ILE A 71 18.97 -9.69 7.36
CA ILE A 71 17.81 -10.46 6.90
C ILE A 71 18.29 -11.78 6.32
N ASN A 72 17.98 -12.89 6.98
CA ASN A 72 18.31 -14.24 6.52
C ASN A 72 17.24 -14.77 5.55
N ALA A 73 17.05 -14.08 4.43
CA ALA A 73 16.16 -14.49 3.36
C ALA A 73 16.84 -14.24 2.00
N GLU A 74 16.53 -15.05 1.00
CA GLU A 74 17.10 -14.89 -0.35
C GLU A 74 16.61 -13.59 -1.04
N ARG A 75 15.38 -13.18 -0.73
CA ARG A 75 14.72 -12.01 -1.32
C ARG A 75 13.73 -11.38 -0.35
N LEU A 76 13.49 -10.09 -0.52
CA LEU A 76 12.48 -9.34 0.22
C LEU A 76 11.08 -9.67 -0.29
N TYR A 77 10.10 -9.37 0.54
CA TYR A 77 8.68 -9.50 0.21
C TYR A 77 8.06 -8.14 -0.15
N GLU A 78 6.92 -8.18 -0.82
CA GLU A 78 6.02 -7.03 -0.97
C GLU A 78 4.68 -7.38 -0.32
N TRP A 79 4.14 -6.47 0.48
CA TRP A 79 2.93 -6.73 1.27
C TRP A 79 1.69 -6.21 0.56
N ASP A 80 0.72 -7.08 0.33
CA ASP A 80 -0.60 -6.71 -0.16
C ASP A 80 -1.55 -6.53 1.02
N ILE A 81 -2.12 -5.33 1.15
CA ILE A 81 -3.21 -5.01 2.08
C ILE A 81 -4.45 -4.73 1.23
N VAL A 82 -5.45 -5.60 1.33
CA VAL A 82 -6.68 -5.52 0.53
C VAL A 82 -7.89 -5.35 1.45
N GLY A 83 -8.55 -4.20 1.34
CA GLY A 83 -9.81 -3.92 2.00
C GLY A 83 -11.01 -4.07 1.06
N ARG A 84 -12.07 -4.72 1.55
CA ARG A 84 -13.36 -4.84 0.87
C ARG A 84 -14.47 -4.23 1.72
N GLY A 85 -15.12 -3.22 1.16
CA GLY A 85 -16.20 -2.47 1.79
C GLY A 85 -17.56 -2.78 1.18
N ARG A 86 -18.57 -1.99 1.56
CA ARG A 86 -19.92 -2.11 1.00
C ARG A 86 -19.96 -1.60 -0.44
N CYS A 87 -21.02 -1.95 -1.17
CA CYS A 87 -21.26 -1.46 -2.54
C CYS A 87 -20.08 -1.74 -3.49
N GLU A 88 -19.47 -2.92 -3.37
CA GLU A 88 -18.34 -3.36 -4.20
C GLU A 88 -17.11 -2.44 -4.11
N LYS A 89 -16.96 -1.70 -3.01
CA LYS A 89 -15.74 -0.95 -2.72
C LYS A 89 -14.56 -1.89 -2.49
N LYS A 90 -13.45 -1.59 -3.15
CA LYS A 90 -12.18 -2.31 -2.97
C LYS A 90 -11.04 -1.32 -2.90
N ALA A 91 -10.17 -1.46 -1.92
CA ALA A 91 -8.90 -0.74 -1.86
C ALA A 91 -7.77 -1.77 -1.72
N SER A 92 -6.77 -1.70 -2.60
CA SER A 92 -5.61 -2.57 -2.63
C SER A 92 -4.36 -1.72 -2.51
N PHE A 93 -3.46 -2.10 -1.62
CA PHE A 93 -2.18 -1.43 -1.40
C PHE A 93 -1.06 -2.47 -1.42
N ASN A 94 -0.10 -2.33 -2.33
CA ASN A 94 1.12 -3.13 -2.36
C ASN A 94 2.27 -2.30 -1.80
N VAL A 95 2.78 -2.69 -0.64
CA VAL A 95 3.80 -1.98 0.13
C VAL A 95 5.17 -2.60 -0.15
N SER A 96 6.03 -1.87 -0.84
CA SER A 96 7.35 -2.32 -1.25
C SER A 96 8.47 -1.51 -0.56
N PRO A 97 9.55 -2.16 -0.11
CA PRO A 97 10.70 -1.46 0.43
C PRO A 97 11.49 -0.79 -0.70
N ARG A 98 12.09 0.36 -0.40
CA ARG A 98 13.04 1.05 -1.27
C ARG A 98 14.25 1.48 -0.46
N PHE A 99 15.43 1.37 -1.06
CA PHE A 99 16.68 1.76 -0.45
C PHE A 99 17.76 1.92 -1.54
N PRO A 100 18.82 2.73 -1.31
CA PRO A 100 19.87 2.91 -2.29
C PRO A 100 20.61 1.61 -2.61
N GLY A 101 20.96 1.43 -3.88
CA GLY A 101 21.76 0.30 -4.35
C GLY A 101 21.04 -1.05 -4.34
N MET A 102 19.72 -1.04 -4.55
CA MET A 102 18.94 -2.27 -4.69
C MET A 102 19.44 -3.13 -5.86
N CYS A 103 19.55 -4.44 -5.64
CA CYS A 103 19.91 -5.42 -6.66
C CYS A 103 18.83 -6.47 -6.82
N HIS A 104 18.78 -7.07 -8.01
CA HIS A 104 17.92 -8.22 -8.28
C HIS A 104 18.46 -9.44 -7.51
N TYR A 105 17.57 -10.18 -6.84
CA TYR A 105 17.97 -11.29 -5.96
C TYR A 105 18.71 -12.43 -6.69
N GLU A 106 18.36 -12.70 -7.95
CA GLU A 106 18.93 -13.83 -8.69
C GLU A 106 20.17 -13.44 -9.48
N SER A 107 20.15 -12.29 -10.17
CA SER A 107 21.24 -11.88 -11.06
C SER A 107 22.29 -11.01 -10.37
N GLY A 108 21.96 -10.43 -9.21
CA GLY A 108 22.80 -9.44 -8.53
C GLY A 108 22.91 -8.09 -9.26
N GLU A 109 22.23 -7.93 -10.40
CA GLU A 109 22.26 -6.70 -11.18
C GLU A 109 21.50 -5.56 -10.48
N PRO A 110 21.98 -4.31 -10.56
CA PRO A 110 21.27 -3.16 -10.00
C PRO A 110 19.85 -3.00 -10.55
N LEU A 111 18.87 -2.85 -9.66
CA LEU A 111 17.49 -2.58 -10.04
C LEU A 111 17.35 -1.10 -10.44
N ARG A 112 16.94 -0.87 -11.69
CA ARG A 112 16.65 0.48 -12.20
C ARG A 112 15.23 0.89 -11.87
N LEU A 113 14.99 1.18 -10.60
CA LEU A 113 13.71 1.74 -10.14
C LEU A 113 13.75 3.27 -10.22
N PRO A 114 12.63 3.95 -10.50
CA PRO A 114 12.60 5.41 -10.56
C PRO A 114 12.79 6.08 -9.18
N TRP A 115 12.88 5.30 -8.10
CA TRP A 115 12.98 5.79 -6.72
C TRP A 115 14.14 6.76 -6.50
N GLU A 116 15.37 6.38 -6.83
CA GLU A 116 16.56 7.22 -6.57
C GLU A 116 16.47 8.56 -7.31
N ASN A 117 15.91 8.56 -8.52
CA ASN A 117 15.68 9.78 -9.31
C ASN A 117 14.51 10.64 -8.79
N GLN A 118 13.62 10.09 -7.97
CA GLN A 118 12.37 10.72 -7.53
C GLN A 118 12.36 11.13 -6.06
N ALA A 119 12.99 10.33 -5.20
CA ALA A 119 13.02 10.51 -3.74
C ALA A 119 14.46 10.66 -3.22
N GLY A 120 15.47 10.51 -4.08
CA GLY A 120 16.89 10.58 -3.72
C GLY A 120 17.47 9.25 -3.22
N GLU A 121 18.72 9.30 -2.80
CA GLU A 121 19.45 8.16 -2.22
C GLU A 121 19.06 7.95 -0.74
N VAL A 122 17.79 7.66 -0.50
CA VAL A 122 17.23 7.43 0.84
C VAL A 122 16.46 6.11 0.92
N ASP A 123 16.45 5.51 2.10
CA ASP A 123 15.56 4.39 2.42
C ASP A 123 14.10 4.90 2.47
N GLY A 124 13.14 4.03 2.19
CA GLY A 124 11.73 4.41 2.19
C GLY A 124 10.79 3.27 1.84
N VAL A 125 9.54 3.63 1.65
CA VAL A 125 8.48 2.74 1.21
C VAL A 125 7.77 3.33 0.00
N ASP A 126 7.49 2.47 -0.97
CA ASP A 126 6.74 2.76 -2.19
C ASP A 126 5.45 1.93 -2.14
N VAL A 127 4.30 2.58 -2.21
CA VAL A 127 3.00 1.93 -2.12
C VAL A 127 2.25 2.12 -3.42
N GLU A 128 2.12 1.04 -4.18
CA GLU A 128 1.22 1.00 -5.32
C GLU A 128 -0.21 0.77 -4.82
N TYR A 129 -1.17 1.55 -5.32
CA TYR A 129 -2.55 1.42 -4.92
C TYR A 129 -3.49 1.29 -6.12
N HIS A 130 -4.53 0.49 -5.92
CA HIS A 130 -5.65 0.36 -6.83
C HIS A 130 -6.95 0.39 -6.01
N THR A 131 -7.84 1.34 -6.32
CA THR A 131 -9.13 1.45 -5.65
C THR A 131 -10.29 1.39 -6.64
N SER A 132 -11.35 0.69 -6.29
CA SER A 132 -12.57 0.57 -7.09
C SER A 132 -13.79 1.07 -6.31
N ASN A 133 -14.66 1.85 -6.96
CA ASN A 133 -15.84 2.48 -6.34
C ASN A 133 -15.54 3.38 -5.12
N ILE A 134 -14.35 3.98 -5.06
CA ILE A 134 -13.86 4.83 -3.98
C ILE A 134 -13.42 6.18 -4.56
N GLU A 135 -13.68 7.28 -3.85
CA GLU A 135 -13.27 8.63 -4.29
C GLU A 135 -11.74 8.83 -4.13
N PRO A 136 -11.09 9.63 -5.00
CA PRO A 136 -9.62 9.73 -5.06
C PRO A 136 -8.90 10.04 -3.75
N GLY A 137 -9.45 10.93 -2.92
CA GLY A 137 -8.83 11.31 -1.63
C GLY A 137 -8.87 10.18 -0.59
N ARG A 138 -9.82 9.25 -0.72
CA ARG A 138 -10.10 8.25 0.30
C ARG A 138 -9.03 7.16 0.38
N ALA A 139 -8.24 6.95 -0.68
CA ALA A 139 -7.12 6.01 -0.64
C ALA A 139 -6.08 6.36 0.43
N LEU A 140 -5.78 7.66 0.59
CA LEU A 140 -4.84 8.17 1.60
C LEU A 140 -5.37 8.07 3.02
N GLU A 141 -6.69 8.03 3.18
CA GLU A 141 -7.36 7.87 4.48
C GLU A 141 -7.46 6.38 4.85
N LEU A 142 -7.70 5.49 3.89
CA LEU A 142 -7.87 4.06 4.16
C LEU A 142 -6.57 3.34 4.52
N LEU A 143 -5.45 3.65 3.85
CA LEU A 143 -4.18 2.97 4.11
C LEU A 143 -3.73 3.03 5.58
N PRO A 144 -3.60 4.21 6.23
CA PRO A 144 -3.17 4.28 7.62
C PRO A 144 -4.13 3.58 8.59
N GLU A 145 -5.43 3.59 8.30
CA GLU A 145 -6.44 2.95 9.15
C GLU A 145 -6.44 1.43 9.00
N PHE A 146 -6.29 0.91 7.78
CA PHE A 146 -6.09 -0.53 7.56
C PHE A 146 -4.79 -1.00 8.20
N TYR A 147 -3.73 -0.22 8.04
CA TYR A 147 -2.43 -0.53 8.58
C TYR A 147 -2.46 -0.55 10.12
N ALA A 148 -3.09 0.44 10.76
CA ALA A 148 -3.26 0.44 12.21
C ALA A 148 -4.11 -0.75 12.71
N ALA A 149 -5.19 -1.09 12.02
CA ALA A 149 -6.07 -2.21 12.39
C ALA A 149 -5.34 -3.56 12.38
N ILE A 150 -4.36 -3.76 11.49
CA ILE A 150 -3.55 -4.98 11.46
C ILE A 150 -2.73 -5.12 12.75
N PHE A 151 -2.11 -4.03 13.22
CA PHE A 151 -1.30 -4.03 14.44
C PHE A 151 -2.17 -4.15 15.69
N GLU A 152 -3.32 -3.48 15.72
CA GLU A 152 -4.30 -3.66 16.79
C GLU A 152 -4.76 -5.12 16.89
N HIS A 153 -5.05 -5.76 15.74
CA HIS A 153 -5.40 -7.18 15.68
C HIS A 153 -4.26 -8.09 16.15
N ALA A 154 -3.01 -7.71 15.90
CA ALA A 154 -1.83 -8.39 16.41
C ALA A 154 -1.58 -8.17 17.91
N GLY A 155 -2.26 -7.22 18.54
CA GLY A 155 -1.97 -6.79 19.91
C GLY A 155 -0.64 -6.04 20.04
N GLU A 156 -0.14 -5.47 18.94
CA GLU A 156 1.17 -4.82 18.85
C GLU A 156 1.05 -3.31 18.71
N GLY A 157 2.04 -2.60 19.27
CA GLY A 157 2.15 -1.16 19.13
C GLY A 157 2.67 -0.75 17.76
N ILE A 158 2.27 0.42 17.28
CA ILE A 158 2.73 0.97 16.01
C ILE A 158 3.08 2.45 16.13
N HIS A 159 4.01 2.93 15.30
CA HIS A 159 4.29 4.34 15.20
C HIS A 159 3.05 5.10 14.69
N PRO A 160 2.53 6.11 15.43
CA PRO A 160 1.24 6.72 15.12
C PRO A 160 1.23 7.46 13.77
N ASP A 161 2.39 7.91 13.29
CA ASP A 161 2.46 8.73 12.07
C ASP A 161 2.72 7.92 10.78
N TYR A 162 2.87 6.59 10.85
CA TYR A 162 3.06 5.77 9.65
C TYR A 162 1.89 5.96 8.68
N PHE A 163 2.22 6.33 7.44
CA PHE A 163 1.30 6.68 6.35
C PHE A 163 0.35 7.87 6.60
N ARG A 164 0.42 8.52 7.77
CA ARG A 164 -0.39 9.71 8.09
C ARG A 164 0.28 11.02 7.67
N SER A 165 1.59 11.00 7.43
CA SER A 165 2.28 12.13 6.82
C SER A 165 1.96 12.26 5.33
N ARG A 166 2.04 13.48 4.80
CA ARG A 166 1.84 13.73 3.38
C ARG A 166 2.86 12.90 2.57
N PRO A 167 2.44 12.14 1.54
CA PRO A 167 3.35 11.46 0.64
C PRO A 167 4.33 12.44 -0.04
N HIS A 168 5.50 11.95 -0.41
CA HIS A 168 6.49 12.71 -1.17
C HIS A 168 5.89 13.26 -2.48
N GLU A 169 6.37 14.42 -2.95
CA GLU A 169 5.83 15.12 -4.13
C GLU A 169 5.92 14.32 -5.44
N ALA A 170 6.85 13.35 -5.50
CA ALA A 170 6.98 12.42 -6.62
C ALA A 170 5.93 11.28 -6.64
N SER A 171 5.02 11.26 -5.67
CA SER A 171 3.84 10.40 -5.70
C SER A 171 2.93 10.78 -6.86
N THR A 172 2.29 9.80 -7.49
CA THR A 172 1.56 10.00 -8.75
C THR A 172 0.29 9.18 -8.80
N MET A 173 -0.71 9.69 -9.51
CA MET A 173 -1.92 8.98 -9.92
C MET A 173 -1.92 8.95 -11.45
N TRP A 174 -1.96 7.76 -12.06
CA TRP A 174 -1.93 7.63 -13.52
C TRP A 174 -3.24 7.17 -14.13
N ALA A 175 -4.13 6.56 -13.36
CA ALA A 175 -5.46 6.18 -13.83
C ALA A 175 -6.55 6.75 -12.92
N TYR A 176 -7.57 7.31 -13.55
CA TYR A 176 -8.81 7.72 -12.90
C TYR A 176 -9.98 7.55 -13.84
N GLU A 177 -10.75 6.48 -13.64
CA GLU A 177 -11.89 6.12 -14.46
C GLU A 177 -13.19 6.42 -13.72
N ARG A 178 -14.18 6.97 -14.44
CA ARG A 178 -15.53 7.22 -13.92
C ARG A 178 -16.57 6.67 -14.87
N TYR A 179 -17.57 5.99 -14.32
CA TYR A 179 -18.78 5.70 -15.08
C TYR A 179 -19.64 6.95 -15.17
N VAL A 180 -20.07 7.28 -16.39
CA VAL A 180 -21.04 8.34 -16.66
C VAL A 180 -22.33 7.69 -17.12
N ARG A 181 -23.42 7.87 -16.35
CA ARG A 181 -24.76 7.51 -16.82
C ARG A 181 -25.45 8.74 -17.38
N TRP A 182 -25.85 8.65 -18.65
CA TRP A 182 -26.65 9.69 -19.31
C TRP A 182 -28.13 9.42 -19.08
N GLY A 183 -28.80 10.31 -18.35
CA GLY A 183 -30.26 10.36 -18.32
C GLY A 183 -30.80 11.26 -19.42
N THR A 184 -31.63 10.73 -20.31
CA THR A 184 -32.53 11.55 -21.13
C THR A 184 -33.62 12.10 -20.20
N GLY A 185 -33.60 13.41 -19.94
CA GLY A 185 -34.69 14.07 -19.22
C GLY A 185 -36.02 13.82 -19.94
N GLN A 186 -37.01 13.36 -19.19
CA GLN A 186 -38.41 13.31 -19.62
C GLN A 186 -39.04 14.69 -19.47
#